data_AF-A0AAP5EQE5-F1
#
_entry.id   AF-A0AAP5EQE5-F1
#
_cell.length_a   1.000
_cell.length_b   1.000
_cell.length_c   1.000
_cell.angle_alpha   90.00
_cell.angle_beta   90.00
_cell.angle_gamma   90.00
#
_symmetry.space_group_name_H-M   'P 1'
#
loop_
_entity.id
_entity.type
_entity.pdbx_description
1 polymer ?
#
loop_
_entity_poly.entity_id
_entity_poly.type
_entity_poly.pdbx_seq_one_letter_code
_entity_poly.pdbx_strand_id
1 'polypeptide(L)'
;MEKVKVQLPSAGNEAFNIAACFEGLGMDSRRLDYERAGWMAQRRRLCSPLAKHVASVLKAMTDSAFVVRRGVVLEHAPGTRNPVTWIDCLAVSAYGAFAIDRYDWMGMVKSSMNADELLLHERPGVVSVQTSPLRRAKPALRHLRVILGAYNCPVESIAVFSASHCVLDPALPETILQAAELHHFMRTRLKRYRETHSQYLDSDSISAHLQSRCADWGKS
;
A
#
# COMPACT_ATOMS: atom_id res chain seq x y z
N MET A 1 -9.42 -4.24 -39.90
CA MET A 1 -9.11 -2.83 -39.58
C MET A 1 -8.80 -2.76 -38.09
N GLU A 2 -7.50 -2.71 -37.81
CA GLU A 2 -6.90 -2.57 -36.49
C GLU A 2 -7.24 -1.17 -35.95
N LYS A 3 -8.01 -1.08 -34.85
CA LYS A 3 -8.30 0.22 -34.24
C LYS A 3 -7.27 0.51 -33.17
N VAL A 4 -6.42 1.47 -33.51
CA VAL A 4 -5.38 2.12 -32.71
C VAL A 4 -5.89 2.47 -31.31
N LYS A 5 -5.14 1.99 -30.33
CA LYS A 5 -5.33 2.16 -28.89
C LYS A 5 -5.05 3.62 -28.52
N VAL A 6 -6.09 4.41 -28.30
CA VAL A 6 -5.95 5.73 -27.70
C VAL A 6 -5.77 5.53 -26.19
N GLN A 7 -4.54 5.70 -25.71
CA GLN A 7 -4.24 5.86 -24.29
C GLN A 7 -4.74 7.25 -23.87
N LEU A 8 -5.91 7.28 -23.22
CA LEU A 8 -6.31 8.42 -22.40
C LEU A 8 -5.86 8.12 -20.96
N PRO A 9 -5.23 9.09 -20.25
CA PRO A 9 -4.91 8.90 -18.84
C PRO A 9 -6.22 8.88 -18.05
N SER A 10 -6.59 7.69 -17.56
CA SER A 10 -7.67 7.56 -16.58
C SER A 10 -7.15 8.10 -15.25
N ALA A 11 -7.81 9.15 -14.75
CA ALA A 11 -7.54 9.77 -13.46
C ALA A 11 -7.87 8.79 -12.33
N GLY A 12 -6.96 7.85 -12.07
CA GLY A 12 -7.14 6.75 -11.14
C GLY A 12 -5.83 6.40 -10.47
N ASN A 13 -5.46 7.19 -9.46
CA ASN A 13 -4.30 6.97 -8.59
C ASN A 13 -3.01 6.66 -9.38
N GLU A 14 -2.56 7.65 -10.16
CA GLU A 14 -1.15 7.70 -10.54
C GLU A 14 -0.35 7.66 -9.25
N ALA A 15 0.49 6.64 -9.11
CA ALA A 15 1.57 6.67 -8.15
C ALA A 15 2.39 7.91 -8.51
N PHE A 16 2.14 9.01 -7.81
CA PHE A 16 2.82 10.28 -8.02
C PHE A 16 4.30 9.99 -7.86
N ASN A 17 4.99 9.92 -8.99
CA ASN A 17 6.40 9.65 -8.99
C ASN A 17 7.04 10.99 -8.59
N ILE A 18 7.32 11.18 -7.31
CA ILE A 18 7.74 12.47 -6.74
C ILE A 18 8.91 13.04 -7.56
N ALA A 19 9.79 12.20 -8.11
CA ALA A 19 10.89 12.65 -8.96
C ALA A 19 10.46 13.12 -10.37
N ALA A 20 9.42 12.54 -10.97
CA ALA A 20 9.01 12.85 -12.34
C ALA A 20 8.24 14.19 -12.46
N CYS A 21 7.75 14.74 -11.35
CA CYS A 21 7.00 16.00 -11.36
C CYS A 21 7.89 17.25 -11.32
N PHE A 22 9.20 17.11 -11.04
CA PHE A 22 10.03 18.27 -10.68
C PHE A 22 11.31 18.44 -11.52
N GLU A 23 11.59 17.55 -12.47
CA GLU A 23 12.62 17.79 -13.48
C GLU A 23 12.02 18.56 -14.67
N GLY A 24 11.99 19.89 -14.59
CA GLY A 24 11.66 20.69 -15.78
C GLY A 24 11.56 22.20 -15.64
N LEU A 25 11.40 22.75 -14.43
CA LEU A 25 11.29 24.19 -14.26
C LEU A 25 12.11 24.60 -13.04
N GLY A 26 12.93 25.65 -13.19
CA GLY A 26 13.69 26.29 -12.11
C GLY A 26 12.77 26.90 -11.05
N MET A 27 12.04 26.05 -10.34
CA MET A 27 11.16 26.36 -9.24
C MET A 27 11.99 26.48 -7.96
N ASP A 28 11.71 27.53 -7.20
CA ASP A 28 12.27 27.78 -5.88
C ASP A 28 12.04 26.57 -4.95
N SER A 29 13.09 26.03 -4.34
CA SER A 29 13.08 24.88 -3.44
C SER A 29 11.99 24.98 -2.36
N ARG A 30 11.72 26.20 -1.88
CA ARG A 30 10.69 26.45 -0.85
C ARG A 30 9.28 26.15 -1.34
N ARG A 31 9.00 26.39 -2.61
CA ARG A 31 7.68 26.14 -3.22
C ARG A 31 7.44 24.64 -3.41
N LEU A 32 8.48 23.90 -3.81
CA LEU A 32 8.47 22.45 -3.94
C LEU A 32 8.21 21.77 -2.59
N ASP A 33 8.88 22.23 -1.53
CA ASP A 33 8.67 21.70 -0.17
C ASP A 33 7.24 21.95 0.33
N TYR A 34 6.68 23.13 0.04
CA TYR A 34 5.31 23.48 0.42
C TYR A 34 4.28 22.61 -0.32
N GLU A 35 4.43 22.44 -1.63
CA GLU A 35 3.55 21.58 -2.45
C GLU A 35 3.62 20.12 -1.99
N ARG A 36 4.83 19.62 -1.67
CA ARG A 36 5.04 18.28 -1.12
C ARG A 36 4.36 18.10 0.24
N ALA A 37 4.53 19.06 1.15
CA ALA A 37 3.90 19.02 2.46
C ALA A 37 2.36 19.07 2.37
N GLY A 38 1.82 19.90 1.47
CA GLY A 38 0.39 19.99 1.18
C GLY A 38 -0.18 18.67 0.65
N TRP A 39 0.49 18.05 -0.32
CA TRP A 39 0.11 16.74 -0.85
C TRP A 39 0.15 15.64 0.22
N MET A 40 1.22 15.57 1.03
CA MET A 40 1.32 14.58 2.11
C MET A 40 0.21 14.76 3.15
N ALA A 41 -0.11 16.01 3.50
CA ALA A 41 -1.20 16.32 4.42
C ALA A 41 -2.55 15.88 3.85
N GLN A 42 -2.80 16.13 2.57
CA GLN A 42 -4.03 15.71 1.89
C GLN A 42 -4.14 14.18 1.81
N ARG A 43 -3.07 13.48 1.40
CA ARG A 43 -3.07 12.01 1.37
C ARG A 43 -3.31 11.41 2.76
N ARG A 44 -2.68 11.94 3.81
CA ARG A 44 -2.94 11.48 5.19
C ARG A 44 -4.40 11.65 5.61
N ARG A 45 -5.08 12.70 5.17
CA ARG A 45 -6.53 12.87 5.40
C ARG A 45 -7.31 11.76 4.70
N LEU A 46 -7.00 11.48 3.44
CA LEU A 46 -7.62 10.42 2.66
C LEU A 46 -7.37 9.02 3.25
N CYS A 47 -6.20 8.77 3.86
CA CYS A 47 -5.86 7.46 4.44
C CYS A 47 -6.41 7.25 5.85
N SER A 48 -6.93 8.31 6.49
CA SER A 48 -7.41 8.26 7.88
C SER A 48 -8.51 7.21 8.11
N PRO A 49 -9.55 7.07 7.26
CA PRO A 49 -10.56 6.03 7.43
C PRO A 49 -9.99 4.62 7.35
N LEU A 50 -9.07 4.37 6.41
CA LEU A 50 -8.41 3.08 6.26
C LEU A 50 -7.59 2.72 7.51
N ALA A 51 -6.75 3.64 7.98
CA ALA A 51 -5.92 3.40 9.18
C ALA A 51 -6.77 3.15 10.43
N LYS A 52 -7.88 3.89 10.61
CA LYS A 52 -8.83 3.64 11.71
C LYS A 52 -9.47 2.26 11.61
N HIS A 53 -9.87 1.85 10.40
CA HIS A 53 -10.44 0.52 10.16
C HIS A 53 -9.44 -0.60 10.45
N VAL A 54 -8.19 -0.46 9.97
CA VAL A 54 -7.10 -1.40 10.24
C VAL A 54 -6.85 -1.51 11.75
N ALA A 55 -6.77 -0.39 12.47
CA ALA A 55 -6.57 -0.39 13.92
C ALA A 55 -7.74 -1.07 14.66
N SER A 56 -8.98 -0.82 14.23
CA SER A 56 -10.17 -1.48 14.79
C SER A 56 -10.12 -2.99 14.59
N VAL A 57 -9.78 -3.44 13.38
CA VAL A 57 -9.62 -4.86 13.05
C VAL A 57 -8.55 -5.50 13.93
N LEU A 58 -7.34 -4.91 14.01
CA LEU A 58 -6.25 -5.43 14.85
C LEU A 58 -6.65 -5.53 16.32
N LYS A 59 -7.26 -4.48 16.87
CA LYS A 59 -7.76 -4.45 18.25
C LYS A 59 -8.77 -5.55 18.54
N ALA A 60 -9.62 -5.92 17.57
CA ALA A 60 -10.61 -6.97 17.76
C ALA A 60 -10.02 -8.39 17.76
N MET A 61 -8.79 -8.58 17.26
CA MET A 61 -8.20 -9.91 17.07
C MET A 61 -7.14 -10.28 18.12
N THR A 62 -6.57 -9.29 18.81
CA THR A 62 -5.46 -9.54 19.75
C THR A 62 -5.44 -8.53 20.88
N ASP A 63 -5.08 -9.02 22.08
CA ASP A 63 -4.74 -8.19 23.24
C ASP A 63 -3.27 -7.72 23.20
N SER A 64 -2.48 -8.20 22.23
CA SER A 64 -1.09 -7.81 22.06
C SER A 64 -0.96 -6.39 21.50
N ALA A 65 0.15 -5.74 21.82
CA ALA A 65 0.47 -4.43 21.26
C ALA A 65 0.54 -4.48 19.73
N PHE A 66 0.07 -3.40 19.09
CA PHE A 66 0.16 -3.20 17.65
C PHE A 66 0.31 -1.70 17.37
N VAL A 67 0.90 -1.37 16.22
CA VAL A 67 1.10 0.01 15.77
C VAL A 67 0.48 0.17 14.39
N VAL A 68 -0.28 1.24 14.20
CA VAL A 68 -0.80 1.65 12.89
C VAL A 68 -0.34 3.06 12.60
N ARG A 69 0.27 3.26 11.42
CA ARG A 69 0.74 4.55 10.93
C ARG A 69 0.15 4.84 9.57
N ARG A 70 -0.49 6.00 9.42
CA ARG A 70 -0.98 6.50 8.13
C ARG A 70 0.04 7.41 7.44
N GLY A 71 0.22 7.20 6.14
CA GLY A 71 1.07 8.01 5.27
C GLY A 71 2.53 7.99 5.67
N VAL A 72 3.13 6.78 5.61
CA VAL A 72 4.55 6.51 5.84
C VAL A 72 5.31 6.69 4.54
N VAL A 73 6.52 7.27 4.61
CA VAL A 73 7.43 7.37 3.48
C VAL A 73 8.65 6.50 3.77
N LEU A 74 8.84 5.48 2.94
CA LEU A 74 10.02 4.63 2.98
C LEU A 74 11.03 5.09 1.95
N GLU A 75 12.29 5.25 2.34
CA GLU A 75 13.40 5.46 1.42
C GLU A 75 14.12 4.14 1.16
N HIS A 76 13.80 3.50 0.03
CA HIS A 76 14.26 2.16 -0.29
C HIS A 76 15.40 2.11 -1.30
N ALA A 77 15.67 3.19 -2.02
CA ALA A 77 16.74 3.24 -3.03
C ALA A 77 17.32 4.66 -3.20
N PRO A 78 18.02 5.20 -2.18
CA PRO A 78 18.65 6.52 -2.25
C PRO A 78 19.50 6.69 -3.53
N GLY A 79 19.45 7.88 -4.14
CA GLY A 79 20.21 8.19 -5.37
C GLY A 79 19.67 7.60 -6.67
N THR A 80 18.55 6.85 -6.63
CA THR A 80 17.84 6.41 -7.84
C THR A 80 16.73 7.38 -8.22
N ARG A 81 16.14 7.22 -9.42
CA ARG A 81 15.01 8.05 -9.88
C ARG A 81 13.77 7.92 -8.99
N ASN A 82 13.55 6.76 -8.37
CA ASN A 82 12.38 6.53 -7.50
C ASN A 82 12.88 6.02 -6.15
N PRO A 83 13.47 6.91 -5.31
CA PRO A 83 14.16 6.48 -4.10
C PRO A 83 13.20 6.17 -2.96
N VAL A 84 11.97 6.71 -3.03
CA VAL A 84 10.96 6.63 -1.98
C VAL A 84 9.67 6.00 -2.45
N THR A 85 8.99 5.32 -1.53
CA THR A 85 7.62 4.83 -1.70
C THR A 85 6.74 5.36 -0.58
N TRP A 86 5.56 5.83 -0.95
CA TRP A 86 4.48 6.17 -0.03
C TRP A 86 3.68 4.92 0.30
N ILE A 87 3.41 4.70 1.59
CA ILE A 87 2.49 3.67 2.09
C ILE A 87 1.33 4.37 2.80
N ASP A 88 0.11 4.12 2.34
CA ASP A 88 -1.09 4.78 2.90
C ASP A 88 -1.32 4.40 4.36
N CYS A 89 -1.12 3.13 4.70
CA CYS A 89 -1.22 2.61 6.05
C CYS A 89 -0.20 1.48 6.27
N LEU A 90 0.75 1.69 7.19
CA LEU A 90 1.65 0.64 7.67
C LEU A 90 1.14 0.15 9.02
N ALA A 91 0.87 -1.14 9.12
CA ALA A 91 0.47 -1.78 10.37
C ALA A 91 1.54 -2.79 10.81
N VAL A 92 1.93 -2.73 12.08
CA VAL A 92 2.82 -3.69 12.73
C VAL A 92 2.03 -4.38 13.84
N SER A 93 2.03 -5.70 13.82
CA SER A 93 1.30 -6.52 14.77
C SER A 93 2.18 -7.65 15.30
N ALA A 94 1.64 -8.36 16.29
CA ALA A 94 2.25 -9.55 16.90
C ALA A 94 2.52 -10.71 15.91
N TYR A 95 2.03 -10.66 14.67
CA TYR A 95 2.14 -11.73 13.69
C TYR A 95 2.58 -11.26 12.29
N GLY A 96 2.97 -9.98 12.15
CA GLY A 96 3.53 -9.47 10.90
C GLY A 96 3.41 -7.96 10.73
N ALA A 97 4.06 -7.47 9.68
CA ALA A 97 3.97 -6.10 9.19
C ALA A 97 3.25 -6.06 7.84
N PHE A 98 2.30 -5.13 7.71
CA PHE A 98 1.41 -5.02 6.56
C PHE A 98 1.50 -3.61 5.96
N ALA A 99 1.97 -3.52 4.73
CA ALA A 99 1.92 -2.31 3.91
C ALA A 99 0.59 -2.28 3.15
N ILE A 100 -0.31 -1.40 3.55
CA ILE A 100 -1.70 -1.37 3.10
C ILE A 100 -1.95 -0.09 2.32
N ASP A 101 -2.27 -0.23 1.03
CA ASP A 101 -2.50 0.89 0.12
C ASP A 101 -3.94 0.90 -0.39
N ARG A 102 -4.53 2.10 -0.50
CA ARG A 102 -5.90 2.26 -1.01
C ARG A 102 -5.91 2.49 -2.52
N TYR A 103 -6.93 1.94 -3.16
CA TYR A 103 -7.18 2.12 -4.59
C TYR A 103 -8.65 2.49 -4.83
N ASP A 104 -8.85 3.60 -5.54
CA ASP A 104 -10.17 4.14 -5.87
C ASP A 104 -10.52 3.87 -7.35
N TRP A 105 -10.14 2.70 -7.87
CA TRP A 105 -10.51 2.29 -9.23
C TRP A 105 -12.02 2.08 -9.34
N MET A 106 -12.56 2.31 -10.53
CA MET A 106 -13.99 2.17 -10.81
C MET A 106 -14.21 1.13 -11.91
N GLY A 107 -15.12 0.18 -11.66
CA GLY A 107 -15.42 -0.93 -12.57
C GLY A 107 -15.07 -2.30 -11.99
N MET A 108 -14.89 -3.29 -12.86
CA MET A 108 -14.51 -4.65 -12.46
C MET A 108 -13.01 -4.88 -12.66
N VAL A 109 -12.32 -5.27 -11.60
CA VAL A 109 -10.88 -5.59 -11.62
C VAL A 109 -10.69 -7.09 -11.78
N LYS A 110 -9.90 -7.49 -12.77
CA LYS A 110 -9.57 -8.88 -13.08
C LYS A 110 -8.08 -9.10 -13.17
N SER A 111 -7.66 -10.35 -12.95
CA SER A 111 -6.30 -10.78 -13.24
C SER A 111 -6.00 -10.67 -14.73
N SER A 112 -4.81 -10.17 -15.07
CA SER A 112 -4.24 -10.29 -16.43
C SER A 112 -3.51 -11.64 -16.56
N MET A 113 -3.09 -11.97 -17.79
CA MET A 113 -2.13 -13.07 -18.03
C MET A 113 -0.75 -12.78 -17.42
N ASN A 114 -0.44 -11.50 -17.20
CA ASN A 114 0.76 -11.05 -16.51
C ASN A 114 0.42 -10.72 -15.05
N ALA A 115 1.07 -11.36 -14.08
CA ALA A 115 0.86 -11.13 -12.65
C ALA A 115 1.21 -9.70 -12.18
N ASP A 116 1.99 -8.97 -12.97
CA ASP A 116 2.33 -7.57 -12.71
C ASP A 116 1.29 -6.57 -13.27
N GLU A 117 0.23 -7.07 -13.89
CA GLU A 117 -0.85 -6.29 -14.51
C GLU A 117 -2.22 -6.75 -14.03
N LEU A 118 -3.18 -5.82 -14.05
CA LEU A 118 -4.59 -6.08 -13.83
C LEU A 118 -5.39 -5.49 -14.98
N LEU A 119 -6.52 -6.13 -15.29
CA LEU A 119 -7.49 -5.61 -16.26
C LEU A 119 -8.57 -4.86 -15.49
N LEU A 120 -8.80 -3.61 -15.86
CA LEU A 120 -9.90 -2.80 -15.34
C LEU A 120 -10.97 -2.65 -16.42
N HIS A 121 -12.12 -3.27 -16.18
CA HIS A 121 -13.32 -3.14 -17.00
C HIS A 121 -14.14 -1.98 -16.47
N GLU A 122 -13.87 -0.78 -16.97
CA GLU A 122 -14.51 0.46 -16.48
C GLU A 122 -16.00 0.49 -16.81
N ARG A 123 -16.33 0.14 -18.05
CA ARG A 123 -17.69 0.08 -18.62
C ARG A 123 -17.74 -0.99 -19.72
N PRO A 124 -18.92 -1.45 -20.17
CA PRO A 124 -19.03 -2.41 -21.26
C PRO A 124 -18.22 -1.96 -22.49
N GLY A 125 -17.29 -2.80 -22.93
CA GLY A 125 -16.41 -2.51 -24.08
C GLY A 125 -15.17 -1.65 -23.78
N VAL A 126 -15.01 -1.11 -22.58
CA VAL A 126 -13.84 -0.32 -22.17
C VAL A 126 -13.00 -1.11 -21.18
N VAL A 127 -11.83 -1.56 -21.62
CA VAL A 127 -10.86 -2.31 -20.80
C VAL A 127 -9.52 -1.60 -20.83
N SER A 128 -9.00 -1.25 -19.65
CA SER A 128 -7.66 -0.70 -19.48
C SER A 128 -6.75 -1.69 -18.76
N VAL A 129 -5.46 -1.71 -19.14
CA VAL A 129 -4.43 -2.49 -18.46
C VAL A 129 -3.79 -1.58 -17.43
N GLN A 130 -3.83 -1.99 -16.17
CA GLN A 130 -3.27 -1.25 -15.04
C GLN A 130 -2.09 -2.01 -14.46
N THR A 131 -1.04 -1.30 -14.02
CA THR A 131 0.02 -1.92 -13.23
C THR A 131 -0.54 -2.41 -11.90
N SER A 132 -0.30 -3.69 -11.58
CA SER A 132 -0.77 -4.31 -10.34
C SER A 132 -0.28 -3.54 -9.11
N PRO A 133 -1.15 -3.29 -8.11
CA PRO A 133 -0.74 -2.77 -6.80
C PRO A 133 0.42 -3.55 -6.18
N LEU A 134 0.41 -4.88 -6.33
CA LEU A 134 1.43 -5.75 -5.79
C LEU A 134 2.78 -5.54 -6.50
N ARG A 135 2.77 -5.23 -7.80
CA ARG A 135 3.97 -4.83 -8.54
C ARG A 135 4.51 -3.49 -8.04
N ARG A 136 3.63 -2.50 -7.85
CA ARG A 136 4.01 -1.17 -7.33
C ARG A 136 4.65 -1.24 -5.94
N ALA A 137 4.17 -2.14 -5.09
CA ALA A 137 4.67 -2.30 -3.73
C ALA A 137 5.98 -3.10 -3.62
N LYS A 138 6.46 -3.79 -4.68
CA LYS A 138 7.66 -4.65 -4.64
C LYS A 138 8.90 -3.97 -4.06
N PRO A 139 9.28 -2.73 -4.44
CA PRO A 139 10.47 -2.07 -3.90
C PRO A 139 10.38 -1.84 -2.39
N ALA A 140 9.25 -1.31 -1.93
CA ALA A 140 8.97 -1.11 -0.50
C ALA A 140 9.01 -2.43 0.28
N LEU A 141 8.36 -3.48 -0.25
CA LEU A 141 8.35 -4.80 0.39
C LEU A 141 9.74 -5.42 0.49
N ARG A 142 10.54 -5.33 -0.58
CA ARG A 142 11.92 -5.83 -0.57
C ARG A 142 12.73 -5.13 0.52
N HIS A 143 12.59 -3.81 0.63
CA HIS A 143 13.29 -3.02 1.64
C HIS A 143 12.81 -3.34 3.07
N LEU A 144 11.49 -3.38 3.31
CA LEU A 144 10.93 -3.76 4.60
C LEU A 144 11.37 -5.16 5.03
N ARG A 145 11.41 -6.15 4.12
CA ARG A 145 11.88 -7.51 4.43
C ARG A 145 13.34 -7.56 4.85
N VAL A 146 14.19 -6.69 4.30
CA VAL A 146 15.58 -6.57 4.74
C VAL A 146 15.65 -6.01 6.17
N ILE A 147 14.90 -4.96 6.47
CA ILE A 147 14.88 -4.36 7.82
C ILE A 147 14.31 -5.34 8.85
N LEU A 148 13.20 -5.99 8.51
CA LEU A 148 12.40 -6.81 9.42
C LEU A 148 12.86 -8.27 9.50
N GLY A 149 13.79 -8.69 8.65
CA GLY A 149 14.39 -10.01 8.69
C GLY A 149 15.07 -10.32 10.03
N ALA A 150 15.62 -9.31 10.71
CA ALA A 150 16.22 -9.46 12.04
C ALA A 150 15.23 -9.92 13.13
N TYR A 151 13.93 -9.71 12.91
CA TYR A 151 12.86 -10.11 13.84
C TYR A 151 12.10 -11.35 13.36
N ASN A 152 12.53 -11.97 12.25
CA ASN A 152 11.75 -12.99 11.54
C ASN A 152 10.29 -12.56 11.30
N CYS A 153 10.06 -11.25 11.08
CA CYS A 153 8.74 -10.67 10.96
C CYS A 153 8.24 -10.82 9.51
N PRO A 154 7.10 -11.50 9.28
CA PRO A 154 6.50 -11.58 7.96
C PRO A 154 6.09 -10.20 7.44
N VAL A 155 6.36 -9.93 6.16
CA VAL A 155 6.01 -8.66 5.51
C VAL A 155 5.16 -8.89 4.28
N GLU A 156 3.97 -8.29 4.28
CA GLU A 156 2.99 -8.42 3.21
C GLU A 156 2.48 -7.05 2.72
N SER A 157 2.09 -6.99 1.45
CA SER A 157 1.39 -5.85 0.86
C SER A 157 -0.07 -6.20 0.73
N ILE A 158 -0.95 -5.25 1.03
CA ILE A 158 -2.40 -5.38 0.86
C ILE A 158 -2.88 -4.20 0.03
N ALA A 159 -3.60 -4.49 -1.05
CA ALA A 159 -4.26 -3.48 -1.86
C ALA A 159 -5.75 -3.48 -1.50
N VAL A 160 -6.23 -2.37 -0.93
CA VAL A 160 -7.61 -2.21 -0.49
C VAL A 160 -8.38 -1.37 -1.49
N PHE A 161 -9.38 -1.97 -2.11
CA PHE A 161 -10.24 -1.29 -3.08
C PHE A 161 -11.54 -0.77 -2.43
N SER A 162 -12.01 0.38 -2.89
CA SER A 162 -13.30 0.93 -2.47
C SER A 162 -14.47 0.12 -3.02
N ALA A 163 -15.26 -0.49 -2.14
CA ALA A 163 -16.40 -1.33 -2.53
C ALA A 163 -17.54 -0.56 -3.24
N SER A 164 -17.63 0.76 -3.08
CA SER A 164 -18.75 1.54 -3.64
C SER A 164 -18.77 1.58 -5.16
N HIS A 165 -17.61 1.45 -5.81
CA HIS A 165 -17.48 1.59 -7.27
C HIS A 165 -16.58 0.52 -7.90
N CYS A 166 -16.04 -0.42 -7.10
CA CYS A 166 -15.11 -1.44 -7.57
C CYS A 166 -15.60 -2.85 -7.22
N VAL A 167 -15.68 -3.71 -8.24
CA VAL A 167 -15.95 -5.14 -8.07
C VAL A 167 -14.65 -5.90 -8.32
N LEU A 168 -14.26 -6.75 -7.37
CA LEU A 168 -13.07 -7.58 -7.48
C LEU A 168 -13.46 -8.98 -7.99
N ASP A 169 -12.74 -9.46 -8.99
CA ASP A 169 -12.87 -10.84 -9.45
C ASP A 169 -12.35 -11.83 -8.39
N PRO A 170 -13.07 -12.92 -8.10
CA PRO A 170 -12.68 -13.87 -7.06
C PRO A 170 -11.37 -14.61 -7.34
N ALA A 171 -10.87 -14.58 -8.59
CA ALA A 171 -9.57 -15.17 -8.94
C ALA A 171 -8.38 -14.23 -8.67
N LEU A 172 -8.60 -13.04 -8.12
CA LEU A 172 -7.53 -12.15 -7.70
C LEU A 172 -6.77 -12.74 -6.48
N PRO A 173 -5.48 -12.39 -6.31
CA PRO A 173 -4.73 -12.76 -5.11
C PRO A 173 -5.43 -12.30 -3.82
N GLU A 174 -5.33 -13.09 -2.74
CA GLU A 174 -5.95 -12.81 -1.44
C GLU A 174 -5.51 -11.48 -0.80
N THR A 175 -4.40 -10.89 -1.29
CA THR A 175 -3.87 -9.59 -0.86
C THR A 175 -4.49 -8.40 -1.62
N ILE A 176 -5.32 -8.66 -2.63
CA ILE A 176 -6.13 -7.65 -3.34
C ILE A 176 -7.57 -7.85 -2.88
N LEU A 177 -8.06 -6.93 -2.05
CA LEU A 177 -9.31 -7.14 -1.31
C LEU A 177 -10.10 -5.84 -1.14
N GLN A 178 -11.39 -5.96 -0.84
CA GLN A 178 -12.23 -4.86 -0.38
C GLN A 178 -12.04 -4.64 1.12
N ALA A 179 -12.28 -3.42 1.60
CA ALA A 179 -12.09 -3.08 3.02
C ALA A 179 -12.87 -4.00 4.00
N ALA A 180 -14.03 -4.53 3.57
CA ALA A 180 -14.84 -5.45 4.38
C ALA A 180 -14.15 -6.82 4.61
N GLU A 181 -13.27 -7.24 3.70
CA GLU A 181 -12.58 -8.54 3.76
C GLU A 181 -11.35 -8.51 4.67
N LEU A 182 -10.90 -7.31 5.07
CA LEU A 182 -9.68 -7.11 5.85
C LEU A 182 -9.69 -7.89 7.17
N HIS A 183 -10.82 -7.95 7.86
CA HIS A 183 -10.94 -8.73 9.09
C HIS A 183 -10.70 -10.23 8.85
N HIS A 184 -11.30 -10.78 7.80
CA HIS A 184 -11.10 -12.18 7.45
C HIS A 184 -9.64 -12.46 7.05
N PHE A 185 -9.06 -11.58 6.22
CA PHE A 185 -7.66 -11.67 5.81
C PHE A 185 -6.73 -11.73 7.02
N MET A 186 -6.87 -10.77 7.94
CA MET A 186 -6.02 -10.67 9.12
C MET A 186 -6.17 -11.86 10.07
N ARG A 187 -7.40 -12.34 10.27
CA ARG A 187 -7.67 -13.55 11.06
C ARG A 187 -6.96 -14.76 10.48
N THR A 188 -6.96 -14.92 9.16
CA THR A 188 -6.25 -16.00 8.47
C THR A 188 -4.74 -15.89 8.64
N ARG A 189 -4.17 -14.68 8.60
CA ARG A 189 -2.73 -14.45 8.86
C ARG A 189 -2.33 -14.79 10.29
N LEU A 190 -3.11 -14.34 11.27
CA LEU A 190 -2.90 -14.71 12.67
C LEU A 190 -2.92 -16.23 12.87
N LYS A 191 -3.88 -16.92 12.24
CA LYS A 191 -3.98 -18.39 12.30
C LYS A 191 -2.72 -19.05 11.72
N ARG A 192 -2.32 -18.70 10.50
CA ARG A 192 -1.12 -19.26 9.84
C ARG A 192 0.16 -18.98 10.62
N TYR A 193 0.26 -17.80 11.24
CA TYR A 193 1.40 -17.45 12.08
C TYR A 193 1.48 -18.37 13.31
N ARG A 194 0.36 -18.61 14.00
CA ARG A 194 0.29 -19.54 15.16
C ARG A 194 0.61 -20.99 14.81
N GLU A 195 0.34 -21.41 13.57
CA GLU A 195 0.67 -22.76 13.09
C GLU A 195 2.18 -22.96 12.89
N THR A 196 2.93 -21.87 12.68
CA THR A 196 4.36 -21.91 12.28
C THR A 196 5.31 -21.30 13.31
N HIS A 197 4.80 -20.51 14.26
CA HIS A 197 5.60 -19.77 15.23
C HIS A 197 5.16 -20.08 16.66
N SER A 198 6.13 -20.34 17.53
CA SER A 198 5.91 -20.57 18.96
C SER A 198 5.77 -19.29 19.79
N GLN A 199 6.17 -18.14 19.23
CA GLN A 199 6.18 -16.85 19.90
C GLN A 199 5.67 -15.73 18.98
N TYR A 200 4.98 -14.77 19.59
CA TYR A 200 4.57 -13.54 18.92
C TYR A 200 5.72 -12.56 18.77
N LEU A 201 5.60 -11.69 17.78
CA LEU A 201 6.52 -10.61 17.53
C LEU A 201 6.35 -9.49 18.56
N ASP A 202 7.47 -8.87 18.93
CA ASP A 202 7.48 -7.63 19.69
C ASP A 202 7.20 -6.44 18.76
N SER A 203 5.92 -6.08 18.67
CA SER A 203 5.44 -4.97 17.83
C SER A 203 6.10 -3.64 18.16
N ASP A 204 6.43 -3.39 19.43
CA ASP A 204 6.99 -2.11 19.88
C ASP A 204 8.45 -1.98 19.45
N SER A 205 9.24 -3.02 19.67
CA SER A 205 10.64 -3.08 19.20
C SER A 205 10.72 -2.99 17.68
N ILE A 206 9.85 -3.69 16.95
CA ILE A 206 9.78 -3.60 15.49
C ILE A 206 9.42 -2.19 15.03
N SER A 207 8.42 -1.58 15.67
CA SER A 207 7.95 -0.24 15.30
C SER A 207 9.00 0.83 15.58
N ALA A 208 9.71 0.73 16.71
CA ALA A 208 10.82 1.63 17.03
C ALA A 208 11.95 1.53 16.00
N HIS A 209 12.31 0.31 15.59
CA HIS A 209 13.32 0.12 14.55
C HIS A 209 12.85 0.69 13.21
N LEU A 210 11.62 0.39 12.77
CA LEU A 210 11.08 0.97 11.54
C LEU A 210 11.03 2.50 11.58
N GLN A 211 10.61 3.10 12.70
CA GLN A 211 10.57 4.55 12.87
C GLN A 211 11.94 5.20 12.63
N SER A 212 13.03 4.58 13.11
CA SER A 212 14.40 5.06 12.87
C SER A 212 14.91 4.89 11.44
N ARG A 213 14.23 4.11 10.61
CA ARG A 213 14.64 3.78 9.22
C ARG A 213 13.74 4.41 8.16
N CYS A 214 12.57 4.94 8.54
CA CYS A 214 11.66 5.60 7.62
C CYS A 214 12.06 7.07 7.43
N ALA A 215 11.94 7.57 6.21
CA ALA A 215 12.12 9.00 5.93
C ALA A 215 11.02 9.85 6.59
N ASP A 216 9.80 9.30 6.67
CA ASP A 216 8.71 9.88 7.44
C ASP A 216 7.85 8.74 8.04
N TRP A 217 7.73 8.70 9.37
CA TRP A 217 6.98 7.65 10.09
C TRP A 217 5.45 7.86 10.08
N GLY A 218 4.95 8.84 9.33
CA GLY A 218 3.53 9.11 9.21
C GLY A 218 2.89 9.60 10.50
N LYS A 219 1.58 9.39 10.65
CA LYS A 219 0.81 9.73 11.86
C LYS A 219 0.08 8.51 12.40
N SER A 220 -0.18 8.45 13.69
CA SER A 220 -1.16 7.52 14.29
C SER A 220 -2.58 7.91 13.91
#